data_AF-A0A7C7SMB9-F1
#
_entry.id   AF-A0A7C7SMB9-F1
#
_cell.length_a   1.000
_cell.length_b   1.000
_cell.length_c   1.000
_cell.angle_alpha   90.00
_cell.angle_beta   90.00
_cell.angle_gamma   90.00
#
_symmetry.space_group_name_H-M   'P 1'
#
loop_
_entity.id
_entity.type
_entity.pdbx_description
1 polymer ?
#
loop_
_entity_poly.entity_id
_entity_poly.type
_entity_poly.pdbx_seq_one_letter_code
_entity_poly.pdbx_strand_id
1 'polypeptide(L)'
;MTEPRRPVVQGPGRPPPGAVAVLVACVVASLALPYVPGGRLAWWPLMLLSTLAHELGHGVAAVLVGGDFVSLQVFADGSGVAVTAHAGGRAARAL
;
A
#
# COMPACT_ATOMS: atom_id res chain seq x y z
N MET A 1 40.59 -10.99 29.12
CA MET A 1 39.12 -11.04 29.28
C MET A 1 38.53 -9.76 28.71
N THR A 2 38.23 -9.77 27.41
CA THR A 2 37.53 -8.69 26.71
C THR A 2 36.10 -9.14 26.48
N GLU A 3 35.16 -8.58 27.23
CA GLU A 3 33.73 -8.87 27.06
C GLU A 3 33.28 -8.51 25.63
N PRO A 4 32.60 -9.42 24.91
CA PRO A 4 32.03 -9.10 23.62
C PRO A 4 30.84 -8.15 23.82
N ARG A 5 30.97 -6.90 23.37
CA ARG A 5 29.87 -5.93 23.34
C ARG A 5 28.72 -6.50 22.50
N ARG A 6 27.62 -6.85 23.15
CA ARG A 6 26.38 -7.23 22.46
C ARG A 6 25.86 -6.03 21.67
N PRO A 7 25.41 -6.21 20.42
CA PRO A 7 24.75 -5.15 19.68
C PRO A 7 23.43 -4.80 20.40
N VAL A 8 23.30 -3.55 20.82
CA VAL A 8 22.05 -3.00 21.34
C VAL A 8 21.07 -2.94 20.16
N VAL A 9 20.13 -3.88 20.13
CA VAL A 9 18.97 -3.81 19.23
C VAL A 9 18.13 -2.61 19.66
N GLN A 10 18.26 -1.50 18.95
CA GLN A 10 17.39 -0.33 19.13
C GLN A 10 15.98 -0.73 18.69
N GLY A 11 15.04 -0.77 19.64
CA GLY A 11 13.62 -0.97 19.34
C GLY A 11 13.07 0.13 18.43
N PRO A 12 11.88 -0.05 17.82
CA PRO A 12 11.30 0.94 16.95
C PRO A 12 11.14 2.26 17.72
N GLY A 13 11.92 3.27 17.31
CA GLY A 13 11.88 4.59 17.90
C GLY A 13 10.47 5.17 17.78
N ARG A 14 10.00 5.85 18.82
CA ARG A 14 8.73 6.58 18.78
C ARG A 14 8.75 7.50 17.55
N PRO A 15 7.68 7.54 16.73
CA PRO A 15 7.65 8.43 15.59
C PRO A 15 7.93 9.87 16.07
N PRO A 16 8.74 10.64 15.31
CA PRO A 16 9.08 11.99 15.72
C PRO A 16 7.80 12.80 15.93
N PRO A 17 7.78 13.70 16.93
CA PRO A 17 6.64 14.58 17.13
C PRO A 17 6.35 15.31 15.81
N GLY A 18 5.12 15.17 15.30
CA GLY A 18 4.69 15.73 14.01
C GLY A 18 4.66 14.75 12.83
N ALA A 19 5.13 13.51 12.94
CA ALA A 19 5.07 12.53 11.85
C ALA A 19 3.64 12.32 11.30
N VAL A 20 2.65 12.22 12.19
CA VAL A 20 1.23 12.13 11.82
C VAL A 20 0.76 13.40 11.11
N ALA A 21 1.19 14.57 11.57
CA ALA A 21 0.84 15.85 10.94
C ALA A 21 1.43 15.97 9.53
N VAL A 22 2.68 15.53 9.33
CA VAL A 22 3.32 15.47 8.02
C VAL A 22 2.58 14.51 7.09
N LEU A 23 2.20 13.32 7.58
CA LEU A 23 1.47 12.33 6.79
C LEU A 23 0.09 12.86 6.36
N VAL A 24 -0.63 13.50 7.28
CA VAL A 24 -1.90 14.17 6.99
C VAL A 24 -1.70 15.30 5.97
N ALA A 25 -0.66 16.12 6.11
CA ALA A 25 -0.34 17.18 5.16
C ALA A 25 -0.05 16.62 3.75
N CYS A 26 0.67 15.51 3.64
CA CYS A 26 0.91 14.83 2.36
C CYS A 26 -0.40 14.35 1.72
N VAL A 27 -1.29 13.71 2.49
CA VAL A 27 -2.60 13.26 2.00
C VAL A 27 -3.42 14.45 1.48
N VAL A 28 -3.52 15.52 2.27
CA VAL A 28 -4.26 16.73 1.87
C VAL A 28 -3.65 17.35 0.61
N ALA A 29 -2.32 17.46 0.53
CA ALA A 29 -1.64 17.99 -0.64
C ALA A 29 -1.90 17.15 -1.90
N SER A 30 -1.85 15.82 -1.79
CA SER A 30 -2.17 14.92 -2.90
C SER A 30 -3.61 15.03 -3.39
N LEU A 31 -4.56 15.22 -2.46
CA LEU A 31 -5.99 15.43 -2.79
C LEU A 31 -6.27 16.83 -3.35
N ALA A 32 -5.48 17.85 -2.95
CA ALA A 32 -5.61 19.22 -3.41
C ALA A 32 -4.95 19.47 -4.78
N LEU A 33 -3.98 18.64 -5.16
CA LEU A 33 -3.21 18.73 -6.41
C LEU A 33 -4.05 18.84 -7.71
N PRO A 34 -5.18 18.12 -7.91
CA PRO A 34 -5.98 18.22 -9.13
C PRO A 34 -6.78 19.53 -9.25
N TYR A 35 -6.89 20.30 -8.17
CA TYR A 35 -7.56 21.61 -8.16
C TYR A 35 -6.61 22.77 -8.50
N VAL A 36 -5.31 22.51 -8.58
CA VAL A 36 -4.29 23.50 -8.98
C VAL A 36 -4.21 23.54 -10.52
N PRO A 37 -4.13 24.74 -11.15
CA PRO A 37 -3.89 24.85 -12.59
C PRO A 37 -2.64 24.07 -13.00
N GLY A 38 -2.77 23.11 -13.91
CA GLY A 38 -1.66 22.24 -14.35
C GLY A 38 -1.35 21.06 -13.42
N GLY A 39 -1.89 21.02 -12.20
CA GLY A 39 -1.64 19.93 -11.23
C GLY A 39 -2.23 18.58 -11.66
N ARG A 40 -3.22 18.58 -12.56
CA ARG A 40 -3.83 17.36 -13.12
C ARG A 40 -2.82 16.49 -13.88
N LEU A 41 -1.80 17.08 -14.51
CA LEU A 41 -0.77 16.33 -15.24
C LEU A 41 0.13 15.51 -14.31
N ALA A 42 0.46 16.06 -13.14
CA ALA A 42 1.21 15.34 -12.10
C ALA A 42 0.31 14.41 -11.28
N TRP A 43 -0.95 14.81 -11.06
CA TRP A 43 -1.92 14.04 -10.29
C TRP A 43 -2.32 12.73 -10.99
N TRP A 44 -2.56 12.76 -12.30
CA TRP A 44 -3.01 11.58 -13.05
C TRP A 44 -2.09 10.35 -12.93
N PRO A 45 -0.75 10.45 -13.13
CA PRO A 45 0.14 9.30 -12.94
C PRO A 45 0.26 8.88 -11.47
N LEU A 46 0.21 9.83 -10.53
CA LEU A 46 0.23 9.51 -9.09
C LEU A 46 -1.02 8.75 -8.65
N MET A 47 -2.17 9.14 -9.19
CA MET A 47 -3.44 8.47 -8.96
C MET A 47 -3.38 7.03 -9.49
N LEU A 48 -2.93 6.81 -10.73
CA LEU A 48 -2.77 5.47 -11.28
C LEU A 48 -1.77 4.61 -10.51
N LEU A 49 -0.65 5.21 -10.06
CA LEU A 49 0.33 4.52 -9.23
C LEU A 49 -0.26 4.09 -7.88
N SER A 50 -1.11 4.93 -7.27
CA SER A 50 -1.82 4.59 -6.04
C SER A 50 -2.79 3.43 -6.27
N THR A 51 -3.57 3.45 -7.36
CA THR A 51 -4.48 2.35 -7.71
C THR A 51 -3.70 1.06 -7.96
N LEU A 52 -2.61 1.12 -8.72
CA LEU A 52 -1.73 -0.02 -8.95
C LEU A 52 -1.20 -0.60 -7.63
N ALA A 53 -0.69 0.25 -6.73
CA ALA A 53 -0.16 -0.18 -5.45
C ALA A 53 -1.24 -0.80 -4.55
N HIS A 54 -2.46 -0.25 -4.56
CA HIS A 54 -3.60 -0.78 -3.83
C HIS A 54 -3.99 -2.19 -4.32
N GLU A 55 -4.15 -2.34 -5.63
CA GLU A 55 -4.52 -3.62 -6.24
C GLU A 55 -3.40 -4.67 -6.11
N LEU A 56 -2.13 -4.28 -6.26
CA LEU A 56 -1.00 -5.16 -5.99
C LEU A 56 -0.96 -5.59 -4.51
N GLY A 57 -1.36 -4.71 -3.59
CA GLY A 57 -1.48 -5.03 -2.17
C GLY A 57 -2.42 -6.20 -1.92
N HIS A 58 -3.57 -6.24 -2.59
CA HIS A 58 -4.51 -7.37 -2.54
C HIS A 58 -3.89 -8.65 -3.09
N GLY A 59 -3.19 -8.56 -4.22
CA GLY A 59 -2.47 -9.69 -4.81
C GLY A 59 -1.39 -10.27 -3.89
N VAL A 60 -0.54 -9.41 -3.33
CA VAL A 60 0.49 -9.82 -2.36
C VAL A 60 -0.13 -10.42 -1.12
N ALA A 61 -1.18 -9.81 -0.56
CA ALA A 61 -1.89 -10.35 0.59
C ALA A 61 -2.49 -11.73 0.30
N ALA A 62 -3.07 -11.93 -0.89
CA ALA A 62 -3.59 -13.23 -1.29
C ALA A 62 -2.49 -14.30 -1.34
N VAL A 63 -1.34 -14.00 -1.95
CA VAL A 63 -0.19 -14.93 -2.00
C VAL A 63 0.32 -15.24 -0.59
N LEU A 64 0.43 -14.24 0.29
CA LEU A 64 0.90 -14.44 1.67
C LEU A 64 -0.05 -15.31 2.51
N VAL A 65 -1.35 -15.27 2.23
CA VAL A 65 -2.37 -16.08 2.93
C VAL A 65 -2.54 -17.46 2.26
N GLY A 66 -1.74 -17.78 1.23
CA GLY A 66 -1.78 -19.08 0.53
C GLY A 66 -2.85 -19.18 -0.55
N GLY A 67 -3.34 -18.05 -1.06
CA GLY A 67 -4.06 -17.95 -2.32
C GLY A 67 -3.13 -17.64 -3.50
N ASP A 68 -3.72 -17.41 -4.67
CA ASP A 68 -3.05 -17.09 -5.92
C ASP A 68 -3.42 -15.69 -6.39
N PHE A 69 -2.45 -14.97 -6.95
CA PHE A 69 -2.68 -13.73 -7.68
C PHE A 69 -2.82 -14.02 -9.16
N VAL A 70 -4.02 -13.81 -9.72
CA VAL A 70 -4.37 -14.25 -11.08
C VAL A 70 -4.12 -13.15 -12.10
N SER A 71 -4.64 -11.94 -11.86
CA SER A 71 -4.50 -10.83 -12.79
C SER A 71 -4.75 -9.49 -12.11
N LEU A 72 -4.17 -8.42 -12.65
CA LEU A 72 -4.43 -7.05 -12.23
C LEU A 72 -4.70 -6.17 -13.44
N GLN A 73 -5.75 -5.36 -13.33
CA GLN A 73 -6.16 -4.39 -14.34
C GLN A 73 -6.25 -3.02 -13.67
N VAL A 74 -5.75 -2.00 -14.34
CA VAL A 74 -5.87 -0.59 -13.93
C VAL A 74 -6.43 0.20 -15.09
N PHE A 75 -7.44 1.01 -14.81
CA PHE A 75 -8.16 1.78 -15.81
C PHE A 75 -7.76 3.26 -15.74
N ALA A 76 -7.88 3.97 -16.87
CA ALA A 76 -7.47 5.37 -16.99
C ALA A 76 -8.32 6.34 -16.15
N ASP A 77 -9.48 5.89 -15.68
CA ASP A 77 -10.36 6.62 -14.74
C ASP A 77 -9.91 6.50 -13.28
N GLY A 78 -8.90 5.67 -13.01
CA GLY A 78 -8.36 5.42 -11.67
C GLY A 78 -8.95 4.23 -10.95
N SER A 79 -9.89 3.53 -11.54
CA SER A 79 -10.37 2.26 -11.02
C SER A 79 -9.35 1.15 -11.27
N GLY A 80 -9.41 0.09 -10.46
CA GLY A 80 -8.53 -1.05 -10.55
C GLY A 80 -9.26 -2.33 -10.10
N VAL A 81 -8.78 -3.46 -10.58
CA VAL A 81 -9.27 -4.79 -10.19
C VAL A 81 -8.09 -5.74 -10.07
N ALA A 82 -7.83 -6.24 -8.87
CA ALA A 82 -7.02 -7.42 -8.61
C ALA A 82 -7.89 -8.67 -8.48
N VAL A 83 -7.67 -9.64 -9.37
CA VAL A 83 -8.29 -10.96 -9.28
C VAL A 83 -7.38 -11.88 -8.48
N THR A 84 -7.89 -12.37 -7.36
CA THR A 84 -7.21 -13.35 -6.51
C THR A 84 -8.06 -14.61 -6.43
N ALA A 85 -7.39 -15.75 -6.34
CA ALA A 85 -8.03 -17.04 -6.13
C ALA A 85 -7.56 -17.60 -4.79
N HIS A 86 -8.41 -18.37 -4.13
CA HIS A 86 -8.00 -19.13 -2.97
C HIS A 86 -8.55 -20.54 -3.15
N ALA A 87 -7.68 -21.54 -3.09
CA ALA A 87 -8.08 -22.94 -3.14
C ALA A 87 -8.84 -23.26 -1.85
N GLY A 88 -10.16 -23.03 -1.88
CA GLY A 88 -11.13 -23.22 -0.80
C GLY A 88 -10.57 -23.80 0.50
N GLY A 89 -9.95 -22.96 1.33
CA GLY A 89 -9.81 -23.24 2.74
C GLY A 89 -11.21 -23.50 3.31
N ARG A 90 -11.31 -24.39 4.31
CA ARG A 90 -12.53 -25.04 4.85
C ARG A 90 -13.76 -24.15 5.10
N ALA A 91 -13.64 -22.82 5.04
CA ALA A 91 -14.72 -21.85 5.07
C ALA A 91 -15.58 -21.83 3.78
N ALA A 92 -15.01 -22.12 2.60
CA ALA A 92 -15.77 -22.12 1.33
C ALA A 92 -16.71 -23.34 1.16
N ARG A 93 -16.57 -24.36 2.02
CA ARG A 93 -17.35 -25.60 1.99
C ARG A 93 -18.49 -25.61 3.02
N ALA A 94 -18.71 -24.48 3.70
CA ALA A 94 -19.70 -24.32 4.77
C ALA A 94 -20.89 -23.40 4.36
N LEU A 95 -20.99 -23.04 3.08
CA LEU A 95 -22.18 -22.43 2.46
C LEU A 95 -22.75 -23.43 1.45
#